data_AF-A0A7S4VB12-F1
#
_entry.id   AF-A0A7S4VB12-F1
#
_cell.length_a   1.000
_cell.length_b   1.000
_cell.length_c   1.000
_cell.angle_alpha   90.00
_cell.angle_beta   90.00
_cell.angle_gamma   90.00
#
_symmetry.space_group_name_H-M   'P 1'
#
loop_
_entity.id
_entity.type
_entity.pdbx_description
1 polymer ?
#
loop_
_entity_poly.entity_id
_entity_poly.type
_entity_poly.pdbx_seq_one_letter_code
_entity_poly.pdbx_strand_id
1 'polypeptide(L)'
;VLVYGANTDVGKTVASAGLCLAALARGLAVHYVKPVQTGLESDAAAVLSHCGRRVAPVRLSAETLFHYSSPESPATAAQKEGGGAGDAELRVAVSDALQRASADGEAICVLETAGGPLSPAPSSTAQADVYAPLRLPCIVVGDAKLGGISATLCALESLAARRQRAAAVLFIGGEAPDGNAVAVRGALAPSMSPQPVVAVPAPPAAPEPLTEWLQDPRVVSGFAEVLAAVEAQSLLPSSDGVEEYVAFDREHVWHPYTSMVRPGRVWPVRAASGVELELEDGRRLVDGMSSWWCAIHGYNVPELNSAAANQLSAASHIMFGGLTHRPAVELAELLVGCAPSGLCRVFLCDSGSVSVEVALKMALQYWAMRGRPEKCRFATVLRGYHGDTFGAMAVCDPERGMHTLFRGILPQHLFADPPAMAREGACESGEDGFESMERLLRLHAHEVAAVILEPIVQGAGGMRIYAPAYLQKLRALCDELGVLLIFDEIATGFGRTG
;
A
#
# COMPACT_ATOMS: atom_id res chain seq x y z
N VAL A 1 16.16 -9.24 13.94
CA VAL A 1 16.95 -8.31 13.10
C VAL A 1 17.44 -9.00 11.85
N LEU A 2 17.28 -8.38 10.68
CA LEU A 2 17.86 -8.82 9.42
C LEU A 2 19.29 -8.30 9.27
N VAL A 3 20.22 -9.16 8.86
CA VAL A 3 21.61 -8.80 8.57
C VAL A 3 21.82 -8.85 7.05
N TYR A 4 21.88 -7.66 6.43
CA TYR A 4 22.25 -7.51 5.02
C TYR A 4 23.74 -7.22 4.89
N GLY A 5 24.33 -7.59 3.77
CA GLY A 5 25.68 -7.15 3.38
C GLY A 5 25.58 -6.12 2.26
N ALA A 6 26.51 -5.17 2.21
CA ALA A 6 26.66 -4.32 1.02
C ALA A 6 27.05 -5.16 -0.21
N ASN A 7 27.76 -6.28 0.02
CA ASN A 7 28.15 -7.25 -1.00
C ASN A 7 28.35 -8.65 -0.38
N THR A 8 28.80 -9.61 -1.19
CA THR A 8 29.39 -10.87 -0.71
C THR A 8 30.75 -10.60 -0.07
N ASP A 9 31.16 -11.44 0.90
CA ASP A 9 32.48 -11.36 1.53
C ASP A 9 32.79 -10.04 2.28
N VAL A 10 31.74 -9.39 2.81
CA VAL A 10 31.87 -8.23 3.71
C VAL A 10 31.92 -8.62 5.20
N GLY A 11 31.92 -9.93 5.50
CA GLY A 11 31.95 -10.43 6.88
C GLY A 11 30.59 -10.57 7.56
N LYS A 12 29.50 -10.83 6.82
CA LYS A 12 28.15 -11.02 7.40
C LYS A 12 28.11 -12.06 8.53
N THR A 13 28.68 -13.24 8.32
CA THR A 13 28.68 -14.32 9.31
C THR A 13 29.46 -13.94 10.57
N VAL A 14 30.54 -13.17 10.42
CA VAL A 14 31.29 -12.59 11.55
C VAL A 14 30.44 -11.53 12.28
N ALA A 15 29.73 -10.68 11.54
CA ALA A 15 28.81 -9.69 12.10
C ALA A 15 27.68 -10.37 12.89
N SER A 16 27.04 -11.40 12.33
CA SER A 16 25.99 -12.17 12.99
C SER A 16 26.49 -12.82 14.27
N ALA A 17 27.68 -13.42 14.26
CA ALA A 17 28.29 -13.99 15.47
C ALA A 17 28.57 -12.94 16.54
N GLY A 18 29.10 -11.76 16.16
CA GLY A 18 29.34 -10.65 17.08
C GLY A 18 28.06 -10.11 17.71
N LEU A 19 26.98 -9.98 16.93
CA LEU A 19 25.65 -9.61 17.45
C LEU A 19 25.09 -10.65 18.41
N CYS A 20 25.20 -11.94 18.08
CA CYS A 20 24.78 -13.03 18.96
C CYS A 20 25.50 -12.94 20.31
N LEU A 21 26.82 -12.70 20.30
CA LEU A 21 27.61 -12.58 21.52
C LEU A 21 27.26 -11.33 22.34
N ALA A 22 27.06 -10.18 21.68
CA ALA A 22 26.63 -8.96 22.37
C ALA A 22 25.28 -9.13 23.07
N ALA A 23 24.34 -9.84 22.44
CA ALA A 23 23.05 -10.15 23.02
C ALA A 23 23.14 -11.14 24.20
N LEU A 24 23.95 -12.20 24.06
CA LEU A 24 24.21 -13.16 25.14
C LEU A 24 24.88 -12.48 26.34
N ALA A 25 25.80 -11.54 26.11
CA ALA A 25 26.43 -10.76 27.17
C ALA A 25 25.43 -9.87 27.94
N ARG A 26 24.31 -9.50 27.32
CA ARG A 26 23.18 -8.81 27.95
C ARG A 26 22.16 -9.75 28.59
N GLY A 27 22.38 -11.05 28.49
CA GLY A 27 21.52 -12.08 29.10
C GLY A 27 20.34 -12.52 28.24
N LEU A 28 20.21 -12.03 27.00
CA LEU A 28 19.13 -12.39 26.07
C LEU A 28 19.27 -13.84 25.57
N ALA A 29 18.15 -14.50 25.28
CA ALA A 29 18.16 -15.70 24.45
C ALA A 29 18.47 -15.31 22.99
N VAL A 30 19.18 -16.15 22.25
CA VAL A 30 19.60 -15.85 20.88
C VAL A 30 19.22 -16.97 19.93
N HIS A 31 18.54 -16.60 18.85
CA HIS A 31 18.20 -17.49 17.75
C HIS A 31 18.86 -16.99 16.47
N TYR A 32 19.89 -17.69 16.01
CA TYR A 32 20.46 -17.46 14.70
C TYR A 32 19.65 -18.24 13.66
N VAL A 33 19.22 -17.55 12.62
CA VAL A 33 18.47 -18.16 11.52
C VAL A 33 19.13 -17.76 10.22
N LYS A 34 19.51 -18.74 9.41
CA LYS A 34 19.89 -18.56 8.02
C LYS A 34 18.70 -18.97 7.15
N PRO A 35 17.88 -18.02 6.63
CA PRO A 35 16.72 -18.40 5.84
C PRO A 35 17.11 -19.21 4.60
N VAL A 36 18.20 -18.81 3.93
CA VAL A 36 18.70 -19.51 2.74
C VAL A 36 20.22 -19.67 2.82
N GLN A 37 20.68 -20.91 2.70
CA GLN A 37 22.10 -21.27 2.57
C GLN A 37 22.36 -21.88 1.19
N THR A 38 23.51 -21.53 0.61
CA THR A 38 24.05 -22.17 -0.58
C THR A 38 25.44 -22.72 -0.32
N GLY A 39 25.78 -23.86 -0.94
CA GLY A 39 27.05 -24.55 -0.72
C GLY A 39 27.04 -25.47 0.51
N LEU A 40 28.12 -26.24 0.68
CA LEU A 40 28.23 -27.28 1.72
C LEU A 40 28.70 -26.77 3.08
N GLU A 41 29.20 -25.53 3.14
CA GLU A 41 29.61 -24.90 4.40
C GLU A 41 28.37 -24.44 5.17
N SER A 42 28.35 -24.67 6.48
CA SER A 42 27.22 -24.30 7.33
C SER A 42 27.53 -23.05 8.14
N ASP A 43 26.94 -21.93 7.73
CA ASP A 43 27.04 -20.66 8.47
C ASP A 43 26.47 -20.79 9.89
N ALA A 44 25.40 -21.59 10.06
CA ALA A 44 24.85 -21.91 11.38
C ALA A 44 25.89 -22.63 12.26
N ALA A 45 26.61 -23.62 11.72
CA ALA A 45 27.70 -24.27 12.43
C ALA A 45 28.87 -23.31 12.71
N ALA A 46 29.18 -22.41 11.78
CA ALA A 46 30.21 -21.38 11.98
C ALA A 46 29.83 -20.43 13.13
N VAL A 47 28.61 -19.89 13.16
CA VAL A 47 28.13 -19.02 14.25
C VAL A 47 28.17 -19.74 15.60
N LEU A 48 27.69 -20.99 15.65
CA LEU A 48 27.78 -21.82 16.86
C LEU A 48 29.23 -22.04 17.30
N SER A 49 30.16 -22.32 16.38
CA SER A 49 31.58 -22.50 16.69
C SER A 49 32.20 -21.24 17.30
N HIS A 50 31.88 -20.07 16.75
CA HIS A 50 32.36 -18.78 17.26
C HIS A 50 31.78 -18.43 18.64
N CYS A 51 30.53 -18.82 18.92
CA CYS A 51 29.88 -18.56 20.20
C CYS A 51 30.18 -19.64 21.27
N GLY A 52 30.45 -20.87 20.83
CA GLY A 52 30.25 -22.12 21.59
C GLY A 52 31.29 -22.51 22.63
N ARG A 53 32.36 -21.72 22.85
CA ARG A 53 33.30 -22.01 23.96
C ARG A 53 32.87 -21.43 25.32
N ARG A 54 31.82 -20.60 25.40
CA ARG A 54 31.53 -19.81 26.63
C ARG A 54 30.06 -19.67 27.02
N VAL A 55 29.12 -20.32 26.34
CA VAL A 55 27.68 -20.10 26.56
C VAL A 55 27.05 -21.42 27.00
N ALA A 56 26.23 -21.39 28.06
CA ALA A 56 25.43 -22.55 28.42
C ALA A 56 24.52 -22.89 27.21
N PRO A 57 24.46 -24.16 26.76
CA PRO A 57 23.78 -24.57 25.52
C PRO A 57 22.26 -24.28 25.47
N VAL A 58 21.70 -23.68 26.53
CA VAL A 58 20.27 -23.42 26.70
C VAL A 58 19.84 -22.06 26.14
N ARG A 59 20.77 -21.14 25.80
CA ARG A 59 20.43 -19.76 25.37
C ARG A 59 20.80 -19.39 23.94
N LEU A 60 21.35 -20.32 23.16
CA LEU A 60 21.72 -20.08 21.75
C LEU A 60 21.25 -21.25 20.88
N SER A 61 20.43 -20.95 19.87
CA SER A 61 20.08 -21.89 18.80
C SER A 61 20.53 -21.37 17.45
N ALA A 62 20.84 -22.26 16.52
CA ALA A 62 21.13 -21.91 15.14
C ALA A 62 20.40 -22.87 14.19
N GLU A 63 19.69 -22.34 13.20
CA GLU A 63 18.99 -23.14 12.19
C GLU A 63 19.18 -22.56 10.78
N THR A 64 19.10 -23.45 9.79
CA THR A 64 19.01 -23.10 8.36
C THR A 64 17.66 -23.56 7.85
N LEU A 65 16.87 -22.66 7.27
CA LEU A 65 15.49 -22.99 6.84
C LEU A 65 15.47 -23.70 5.48
N PHE A 66 16.20 -23.17 4.51
CA PHE A 66 16.35 -23.74 3.17
C PHE A 66 17.83 -23.87 2.81
N HIS A 67 18.22 -25.03 2.29
CA HIS A 67 19.61 -25.33 1.96
C HIS A 67 19.71 -25.85 0.52
N TYR A 68 20.61 -25.26 -0.25
CA TYR A 68 20.96 -25.67 -1.60
C TYR A 68 22.44 -26.05 -1.66
N SER A 69 22.76 -27.15 -2.32
CA SER A 69 24.10 -27.74 -2.34
C SER A 69 25.08 -26.97 -3.24
N SER A 70 24.58 -26.30 -4.29
CA SER A 70 25.44 -25.53 -5.21
C SER A 70 25.98 -24.24 -4.56
N PRO A 71 27.31 -23.97 -4.58
CA PRO A 71 27.90 -22.76 -4.00
C PRO A 71 27.76 -21.54 -4.91
N GLU A 72 26.52 -21.22 -5.30
CA GLU A 72 26.17 -20.09 -6.17
C GLU A 72 25.14 -19.19 -5.49
N SER A 73 24.63 -18.18 -6.21
CA SER A 73 23.51 -17.38 -5.73
C SER A 73 22.28 -18.25 -5.45
N PRO A 74 21.44 -17.91 -4.46
CA PRO A 74 20.23 -18.68 -4.14
C PRO A 74 19.34 -19.00 -5.34
N ALA A 75 19.09 -18.03 -6.23
CA ALA A 75 18.29 -18.25 -7.44
C ALA A 75 18.93 -19.29 -8.37
N THR A 76 20.24 -19.20 -8.60
CA THR A 76 20.96 -20.15 -9.47
C THR A 76 20.99 -21.55 -8.85
N ALA A 77 21.25 -21.65 -7.55
CA ALA A 77 21.31 -22.92 -6.85
C ALA A 77 19.93 -23.62 -6.86
N ALA A 78 18.87 -22.87 -6.55
CA ALA A 78 17.49 -23.35 -6.64
C ALA A 78 17.12 -23.83 -8.05
N GLN A 79 17.48 -23.07 -9.09
CA GLN A 79 17.20 -23.46 -10.47
C GLN A 79 17.89 -24.79 -10.85
N LYS A 80 19.15 -24.98 -10.44
CA LYS A 80 19.90 -26.22 -10.71
C LYS A 80 19.35 -27.43 -9.97
N GLU A 81 18.71 -27.21 -8.83
CA GLU A 81 18.12 -28.26 -7.99
C GLU A 81 16.64 -28.51 -8.30
N GLY A 82 16.12 -27.95 -9.40
CA GLY A 82 14.77 -28.22 -9.91
C GLY A 82 13.67 -27.30 -9.36
N GLY A 83 14.05 -26.19 -8.72
CA GLY A 83 13.14 -25.20 -8.13
C GLY A 83 13.55 -24.83 -6.71
N GLY A 84 12.99 -23.73 -6.20
CA GLY A 84 13.26 -23.25 -4.84
C GLY A 84 12.02 -22.72 -4.15
N ALA A 85 12.16 -22.39 -2.86
CA ALA A 85 11.07 -21.87 -2.05
C ALA A 85 10.51 -20.59 -2.65
N GLY A 86 9.19 -20.49 -2.72
CA GLY A 86 8.51 -19.27 -3.17
C GLY A 86 8.59 -18.14 -2.13
N ASP A 87 8.32 -16.90 -2.54
CA ASP A 87 8.38 -15.73 -1.63
C ASP A 87 7.48 -15.87 -0.40
N ALA A 88 6.25 -16.37 -0.61
CA ALA A 88 5.30 -16.58 0.48
C ALA A 88 5.76 -17.69 1.43
N GLU A 89 6.30 -18.78 0.89
CA GLU A 89 6.82 -19.91 1.66
C GLU A 89 8.02 -19.48 2.52
N LEU A 90 8.95 -18.72 1.95
CA LEU A 90 10.10 -18.19 2.69
C LEU A 90 9.67 -17.24 3.81
N ARG A 91 8.67 -16.37 3.56
CA ARG A 91 8.11 -15.48 4.59
C ARG A 91 7.42 -16.25 5.72
N VAL A 92 6.67 -17.32 5.39
CA VAL A 92 6.01 -18.17 6.40
C VAL A 92 7.06 -18.86 7.26
N ALA A 93 8.06 -19.49 6.65
CA ALA A 93 9.12 -20.17 7.40
C ALA A 93 9.90 -19.23 8.35
N VAL A 94 10.20 -18.00 7.89
CA VAL A 94 10.82 -16.98 8.75
C VAL A 94 9.88 -16.54 9.87
N SER A 95 8.59 -16.36 9.58
CA SER A 95 7.59 -15.99 10.60
C SER A 95 7.45 -17.08 11.67
N ASP A 96 7.45 -18.34 11.27
CA ASP A 96 7.40 -19.48 12.19
C ASP A 96 8.66 -19.55 13.06
N ALA A 97 9.84 -19.26 12.50
CA ALA A 97 11.09 -19.18 13.25
C ALA A 97 11.05 -18.05 14.30
N LEU A 98 10.53 -16.89 13.93
CA LEU A 98 10.33 -15.76 14.86
C LEU A 98 9.33 -16.10 15.98
N GLN A 99 8.23 -16.80 15.66
CA GLN A 99 7.25 -17.25 16.65
C GLN A 99 7.84 -18.28 17.62
N ARG A 100 8.70 -19.18 17.15
CA ARG A 100 9.42 -20.11 18.02
C ARG A 100 10.36 -19.34 18.96
N ALA A 101 11.10 -18.37 18.44
CA ALA A 101 12.00 -17.54 19.23
C ALA A 101 11.27 -16.70 20.29
N SER A 102 10.05 -16.23 20.00
CA SER A 102 9.28 -15.43 20.97
C SER A 102 8.77 -16.24 22.16
N ALA A 103 8.80 -17.58 22.10
CA ALA A 103 8.43 -18.43 23.24
C ALA A 103 9.46 -18.37 24.39
N ASP A 104 10.70 -17.95 24.12
CA ASP A 104 11.80 -17.90 25.09
C ASP A 104 11.87 -16.58 25.89
N GLY A 105 10.84 -15.74 25.81
CA GLY A 105 10.76 -14.46 26.54
C GLY A 105 11.62 -13.36 25.90
N GLU A 106 12.55 -12.77 26.66
CA GLU A 106 13.49 -11.77 26.13
C GLU A 106 14.54 -12.43 25.22
N ALA A 107 14.24 -12.45 23.92
CA ALA A 107 15.06 -13.07 22.90
C ALA A 107 15.38 -12.11 21.75
N ILE A 108 16.52 -12.35 21.09
CA ILE A 108 16.83 -11.74 19.79
C ILE A 108 16.99 -12.83 18.73
N CYS A 109 16.29 -12.63 17.62
CA CYS A 109 16.48 -13.44 16.42
C CYS A 109 17.38 -12.70 15.42
N VAL A 110 18.54 -13.27 15.09
CA VAL A 110 19.47 -12.76 14.08
C VAL A 110 19.24 -13.52 12.78
N LEU A 111 18.64 -12.85 11.80
CA LEU A 111 18.30 -13.40 10.49
C LEU A 111 19.35 -12.98 9.47
N GLU A 112 20.24 -13.89 9.09
CA GLU A 112 21.32 -13.59 8.15
C GLU A 112 20.90 -13.84 6.70
N THR A 113 20.92 -12.78 5.88
CA THR A 113 20.57 -12.87 4.45
C THR A 113 21.73 -13.36 3.58
N ALA A 114 21.43 -13.77 2.35
CA ALA A 114 22.44 -14.25 1.39
C ALA A 114 22.88 -13.13 0.44
N GLY A 115 24.07 -12.55 0.63
CA GLY A 115 24.54 -11.43 -0.21
C GLY A 115 24.04 -10.07 0.30
N GLY A 116 23.51 -9.24 -0.59
CA GLY A 116 22.97 -7.92 -0.26
C GLY A 116 21.47 -7.75 -0.55
N PRO A 117 20.91 -6.55 -0.32
CA PRO A 117 19.45 -6.33 -0.41
C PRO A 117 18.82 -6.74 -1.75
N LEU A 118 19.56 -6.52 -2.84
CA LEU A 118 19.13 -6.84 -4.21
C LEU A 118 19.62 -8.21 -4.69
N SER A 119 20.32 -8.99 -3.87
CA SER A 119 20.69 -10.35 -4.23
C SER A 119 19.42 -11.20 -4.38
N PRO A 120 19.24 -11.92 -5.51
CA PRO A 120 18.05 -12.72 -5.75
C PRO A 120 17.87 -13.84 -4.72
N ALA A 121 16.66 -13.96 -4.18
CA ALA A 121 16.21 -15.10 -3.39
C ALA A 121 15.99 -16.33 -4.31
N PRO A 122 15.68 -17.54 -3.78
CA PRO A 122 15.42 -18.73 -4.60
C PRO A 122 14.37 -18.53 -5.71
N SER A 123 13.37 -17.67 -5.47
CA SER A 123 12.33 -17.26 -6.41
C SER A 123 12.77 -16.27 -7.50
N SER A 124 14.04 -15.82 -7.49
CA SER A 124 14.59 -14.71 -8.27
C SER A 124 14.10 -13.30 -7.87
N THR A 125 13.16 -13.18 -6.92
CA THR A 125 12.80 -11.89 -6.32
C THR A 125 13.97 -11.33 -5.50
N ALA A 126 14.20 -10.02 -5.50
CA ALA A 126 15.20 -9.41 -4.63
C ALA A 126 14.85 -9.64 -3.15
N GLN A 127 15.82 -10.06 -2.33
CA GLN A 127 15.56 -10.41 -0.93
C GLN A 127 14.92 -9.28 -0.11
N ALA A 128 15.27 -8.03 -0.38
CA ALA A 128 14.64 -6.88 0.28
C ALA A 128 13.13 -6.82 0.00
N ASP A 129 12.67 -7.18 -1.21
CA ASP A 129 11.24 -7.28 -1.53
C ASP A 129 10.57 -8.47 -0.84
N VAL A 130 11.28 -9.60 -0.73
CA VAL A 130 10.75 -10.79 -0.04
C VAL A 130 10.50 -10.51 1.44
N TYR A 131 11.45 -9.84 2.11
CA TYR A 131 11.38 -9.59 3.56
C TYR A 131 10.73 -8.25 3.94
N ALA A 132 10.51 -7.32 3.00
CA ALA A 132 9.85 -6.03 3.28
C ALA A 132 8.50 -6.14 4.01
N PRO A 133 7.61 -7.09 3.66
CA PRO A 133 6.34 -7.28 4.37
C PRO A 133 6.49 -7.64 5.85
N LEU A 134 7.62 -8.26 6.25
CA LEU A 134 7.87 -8.63 7.65
C LEU A 134 8.21 -7.42 8.54
N ARG A 135 8.58 -6.29 7.93
CA ARG A 135 8.95 -5.02 8.61
C ARG A 135 9.95 -5.19 9.76
N LEU A 136 10.87 -6.15 9.63
CA LEU A 136 11.88 -6.41 10.65
C LEU A 136 12.94 -5.31 10.65
N PRO A 137 13.44 -4.89 11.82
CA PRO A 137 14.65 -4.08 11.93
C PRO A 137 15.79 -4.74 11.16
N CYS A 138 16.60 -3.95 10.46
CA CYS A 138 17.73 -4.47 9.69
C CYS A 138 19.02 -3.70 9.94
N ILE A 139 20.15 -4.34 9.72
CA ILE A 139 21.46 -3.69 9.67
C ILE A 139 22.13 -3.97 8.33
N VAL A 140 23.08 -3.12 7.95
CA VAL A 140 23.92 -3.33 6.77
C VAL A 140 25.36 -3.50 7.21
N VAL A 141 25.96 -4.63 6.85
CA VAL A 141 27.39 -4.86 6.94
C VAL A 141 28.05 -4.21 5.72
N GLY A 142 28.68 -3.06 5.94
CA GLY A 142 29.30 -2.24 4.91
C GLY A 142 30.58 -2.88 4.35
N ASP A 143 30.95 -2.49 3.14
CA ASP A 143 32.19 -2.95 2.51
C ASP A 143 33.35 -2.01 2.85
N ALA A 144 34.34 -2.54 3.57
CA ALA A 144 35.53 -1.82 3.99
C ALA A 144 36.59 -1.67 2.87
N LYS A 145 36.43 -2.37 1.75
CA LYS A 145 37.37 -2.34 0.61
C LYS A 145 37.20 -1.05 -0.21
N LEU A 146 38.14 -0.79 -1.14
CA LEU A 146 38.03 0.32 -2.09
C LEU A 146 36.77 0.13 -2.96
N GLY A 147 35.98 1.19 -3.14
CA GLY A 147 34.67 1.13 -3.80
C GLY A 147 33.51 0.75 -2.86
N GLY A 148 33.82 0.31 -1.64
CA GLY A 148 32.84 -0.16 -0.67
C GLY A 148 31.91 0.92 -0.11
N ILE A 149 32.30 2.20 -0.16
CA ILE A 149 31.42 3.35 0.17
C ILE A 149 30.18 3.33 -0.74
N SER A 150 30.40 3.27 -2.07
CA SER A 150 29.32 3.27 -3.06
C SER A 150 28.43 2.04 -2.91
N ALA A 151 29.04 0.85 -2.78
CA ALA A 151 28.29 -0.40 -2.56
C ALA A 151 27.40 -0.32 -1.30
N THR A 152 27.91 0.27 -0.21
CA THR A 152 27.16 0.43 1.04
C THR A 152 26.03 1.44 0.88
N LEU A 153 26.25 2.58 0.23
CA LEU A 153 25.20 3.57 -0.04
C LEU A 153 24.10 3.00 -0.93
N CYS A 154 24.46 2.29 -2.01
CA CYS A 154 23.48 1.62 -2.88
C CYS A 154 22.63 0.59 -2.12
N ALA A 155 23.24 -0.16 -1.18
CA ALA A 155 22.49 -1.09 -0.34
C ALA A 155 21.50 -0.35 0.57
N LEU A 156 21.91 0.77 1.18
CA LEU A 156 21.05 1.60 2.03
C LEU A 156 19.90 2.25 1.25
N GLU A 157 20.17 2.80 0.08
CA GLU A 157 19.14 3.38 -0.80
C GLU A 157 18.15 2.33 -1.28
N SER A 158 18.65 1.12 -1.61
CA SER A 158 17.81 0.00 -2.03
C SER A 158 16.82 -0.44 -0.95
N LEU A 159 17.26 -0.44 0.32
CA LEU A 159 16.39 -0.71 1.47
C LEU A 159 15.41 0.45 1.71
N ALA A 160 15.90 1.70 1.66
CA ALA A 160 15.08 2.88 1.89
C ALA A 160 13.95 3.03 0.86
N ALA A 161 14.21 2.70 -0.41
CA ALA A 161 13.21 2.66 -1.47
C ALA A 161 12.06 1.68 -1.17
N ARG A 162 12.31 0.66 -0.33
CA ARG A 162 11.34 -0.34 0.14
C ARG A 162 10.77 -0.01 1.52
N ARG A 163 10.97 1.23 2.00
CA ARG A 163 10.62 1.70 3.35
C ARG A 163 11.26 0.87 4.47
N GLN A 164 12.36 0.18 4.18
CA GLN A 164 13.19 -0.46 5.18
C GLN A 164 14.33 0.50 5.54
N ARG A 165 14.34 1.00 6.77
CA ARG A 165 15.46 1.80 7.27
C ARG A 165 16.40 0.91 8.04
N ALA A 166 17.68 0.91 7.71
CA ALA A 166 18.67 0.23 8.53
C ALA A 166 18.75 0.91 9.91
N ALA A 167 18.77 0.12 10.98
CA ALA A 167 19.06 0.59 12.34
C ALA A 167 20.50 1.09 12.45
N ALA A 168 21.43 0.37 11.81
CA ALA A 168 22.85 0.62 11.91
C ALA A 168 23.59 0.16 10.66
N VAL A 169 24.80 0.71 10.47
CA VAL A 169 25.78 0.23 9.49
C VAL A 169 27.03 -0.21 10.25
N LEU A 170 27.51 -1.42 9.98
CA LEU A 170 28.69 -1.99 10.59
C LEU A 170 29.75 -2.27 9.53
N PHE A 171 30.94 -1.70 9.69
CA PHE A 171 32.12 -2.04 8.90
C PHE A 171 33.03 -2.96 9.71
N ILE A 172 33.47 -4.07 9.11
CA ILE A 172 34.45 -4.98 9.70
C ILE A 172 35.77 -4.79 8.94
N GLY A 173 36.79 -4.30 9.65
CA GLY A 173 38.07 -3.92 9.04
C GLY A 173 38.07 -2.50 8.46
N GLY A 174 39.25 -1.88 8.43
CA GLY A 174 39.47 -0.49 7.98
C GLY A 174 40.36 0.30 8.94
N GLU A 175 41.11 1.28 8.43
CA GLU A 175 41.94 2.17 9.25
C GLU A 175 41.05 3.25 9.91
N ALA A 176 40.93 3.20 11.25
CA ALA A 176 40.40 4.33 12.01
C ALA A 176 41.54 5.35 12.23
N PRO A 177 41.30 6.67 12.12
CA PRO A 177 39.99 7.36 12.10
C PRO A 177 39.41 7.70 10.71
N ASP A 178 40.13 7.49 9.60
CA ASP A 178 39.78 7.99 8.25
C ASP A 178 39.25 6.90 7.30
N GLY A 179 38.29 6.10 7.75
CA GLY A 179 37.74 4.94 7.01
C GLY A 179 36.41 5.18 6.29
N ASN A 180 35.97 4.21 5.47
CA ASN A 180 34.70 4.23 4.72
C ASN A 180 33.47 4.58 5.59
N ALA A 181 33.48 4.25 6.88
CA ALA A 181 32.42 4.59 7.84
C ALA A 181 32.18 6.11 7.96
N VAL A 182 33.24 6.93 7.94
CA VAL A 182 33.14 8.40 8.01
C VAL A 182 32.53 8.96 6.74
N ALA A 183 32.99 8.46 5.59
CA ALA A 183 32.48 8.87 4.28
C ALA A 183 31.00 8.52 4.10
N VAL A 184 30.58 7.30 4.48
CA VAL A 184 29.18 6.89 4.45
C VAL A 184 28.34 7.77 5.38
N ARG A 185 28.82 8.07 6.60
CA ARG A 185 28.12 8.96 7.54
C ARG A 185 27.92 10.37 6.97
N GLY A 186 28.91 10.91 6.26
CA GLY A 186 28.83 12.24 5.64
C GLY A 186 27.97 12.32 4.39
N ALA A 187 27.83 11.20 3.65
CA ALA A 187 27.06 11.16 2.40
C ALA A 187 25.56 10.94 2.61
N LEU A 188 25.14 10.41 3.76
CA LEU A 188 23.74 10.12 4.03
C LEU A 188 22.96 11.41 4.39
N ALA A 189 21.81 11.61 3.75
CA ALA A 189 20.88 12.66 4.15
C ALA A 189 20.42 12.44 5.61
N PRO A 190 20.19 13.51 6.42
CA PRO A 190 19.79 13.36 7.82
C PRO A 190 18.52 12.53 8.02
N SER A 191 17.58 12.56 7.06
CA SER A 191 16.33 11.80 7.07
C SER A 191 16.49 10.31 6.72
N MET A 192 17.67 9.90 6.26
CA MET A 192 18.00 8.55 5.79
C MET A 192 19.17 7.90 6.54
N SER A 193 19.80 8.61 7.48
CA SER A 193 21.02 8.15 8.14
C SER A 193 20.73 7.11 9.22
N PRO A 194 21.06 5.82 9.04
CA PRO A 194 21.23 4.90 10.17
C PRO A 194 22.20 5.50 11.18
N GLN A 195 21.81 5.55 12.44
CA GLN A 195 22.72 5.82 13.54
C GLN A 195 22.62 4.67 14.54
N PRO A 196 23.74 3.95 14.79
CA PRO A 196 25.12 4.33 14.49
C PRO A 196 25.65 3.80 13.13
N VAL A 197 26.68 4.48 12.61
CA VAL A 197 27.61 3.95 11.59
C VAL A 197 28.92 3.62 12.29
N VAL A 198 29.19 2.33 12.50
CA VAL A 198 30.26 1.80 13.35
C VAL A 198 31.31 1.10 12.51
N ALA A 199 32.58 1.22 12.89
CA ALA A 199 33.67 0.41 12.36
C ALA A 199 34.35 -0.36 13.49
N VAL A 200 34.56 -1.66 13.29
CA VAL A 200 35.30 -2.53 14.22
C VAL A 200 36.61 -3.02 13.59
N PRO A 201 37.67 -3.29 14.39
CA PRO A 201 38.92 -3.85 13.89
C PRO A 201 38.72 -5.08 13.01
N ALA A 202 39.63 -5.34 12.07
CA ALA A 202 39.58 -6.55 11.26
C ALA A 202 39.78 -7.81 12.12
N PRO A 203 39.05 -8.91 11.85
CA PRO A 203 39.33 -10.19 12.49
C PRO A 203 40.70 -10.72 12.07
N PRO A 204 41.33 -11.58 12.88
CA PRO A 204 42.56 -12.25 12.50
C PRO A 204 42.34 -13.12 11.24
N ALA A 205 43.41 -13.35 10.48
CA ALA A 205 43.34 -14.19 9.30
C ALA A 205 43.02 -15.65 9.67
N ALA A 206 42.14 -16.30 8.91
CA ALA A 206 41.86 -17.71 9.09
C ALA A 206 43.17 -18.54 9.03
N PRO A 207 43.36 -19.56 9.89
CA PRO A 207 42.35 -20.23 10.71
C PRO A 207 42.29 -19.76 12.18
N GLU A 208 42.81 -18.58 12.51
CA GLU A 208 42.86 -18.13 13.91
C GLU A 208 41.46 -17.99 14.52
N PRO A 209 41.22 -18.51 15.75
CA PRO A 209 39.91 -18.40 16.39
C PRO A 209 39.53 -16.94 16.66
N LEU A 210 38.30 -16.54 16.30
CA LEU A 210 37.82 -15.17 16.57
C LEU A 210 37.59 -14.86 18.06
N THR A 211 37.82 -15.82 18.96
CA THR A 211 37.54 -15.69 20.40
C THR A 211 38.27 -14.52 21.06
N GLU A 212 39.51 -14.23 20.68
CA GLU A 212 40.25 -13.09 21.24
C GLU A 212 39.83 -11.76 20.60
N TRP A 213 39.60 -11.77 19.29
CA TRP A 213 39.10 -10.59 18.56
C TRP A 213 37.74 -10.12 19.09
N LEU A 214 36.84 -11.05 19.38
CA LEU A 214 35.52 -10.78 19.98
C LEU A 214 35.61 -10.21 21.40
N GLN A 215 36.79 -10.25 22.05
CA GLN A 215 37.04 -9.65 23.36
C GLN A 215 37.72 -8.28 23.27
N ASP A 216 38.15 -7.84 22.08
CA ASP A 216 38.71 -6.49 21.90
C ASP A 216 37.64 -5.46 22.32
N PRO A 217 37.95 -4.55 23.27
CA PRO A 217 36.98 -3.57 23.77
C PRO A 217 36.32 -2.75 22.66
N ARG A 218 37.03 -2.49 21.55
CA ARG A 218 36.49 -1.75 20.39
C ARG A 218 35.46 -2.58 19.63
N VAL A 219 35.68 -3.88 19.50
CA VAL A 219 34.74 -4.82 18.89
C VAL A 219 33.50 -4.95 19.76
N VAL A 220 33.68 -5.18 21.06
CA VAL A 220 32.57 -5.30 22.02
C VAL A 220 31.71 -4.04 22.05
N SER A 221 32.33 -2.85 22.15
CA SER A 221 31.61 -1.57 22.13
C SER A 221 30.83 -1.39 20.82
N GLY A 222 31.46 -1.68 19.69
CA GLY A 222 30.83 -1.52 18.38
C GLY A 222 29.58 -2.39 18.20
N PHE A 223 29.63 -3.66 18.59
CA PHE A 223 28.46 -4.54 18.54
C PHE A 223 27.39 -4.16 19.56
N ALA A 224 27.76 -3.65 20.73
CA ALA A 224 26.81 -3.17 21.73
C ALA A 224 26.03 -1.94 21.22
N GLU A 225 26.69 -1.00 20.55
CA GLU A 225 26.05 0.17 19.91
C GLU A 225 25.07 -0.26 18.80
N VAL A 226 25.47 -1.20 17.94
CA VAL A 226 24.61 -1.74 16.89
C VAL A 226 23.37 -2.43 17.50
N LEU A 227 23.57 -3.25 18.54
CA LEU A 227 22.47 -3.95 19.21
C LEU A 227 21.49 -2.96 19.86
N ALA A 228 21.99 -1.91 20.53
CA ALA A 228 21.14 -0.88 21.12
C ALA A 228 20.29 -0.14 20.08
N ALA A 229 20.84 0.15 18.90
CA ALA A 229 20.09 0.77 17.81
C ALA A 229 19.02 -0.15 17.21
N VAL A 230 19.32 -1.45 17.10
CA VAL A 230 18.34 -2.46 16.69
C VAL A 230 17.20 -2.53 17.68
N GLU A 231 17.48 -2.53 18.98
CA GLU A 231 16.45 -2.53 20.03
C GLU A 231 15.61 -1.25 19.99
N ALA A 232 16.24 -0.08 19.87
CA ALA A 232 15.52 1.20 19.76
C ALA A 232 14.58 1.24 18.53
N GLN A 233 14.99 0.64 17.41
CA GLN A 233 14.13 0.50 16.23
C GLN A 233 13.04 -0.58 16.42
N SER A 234 13.32 -1.62 17.19
CA SER A 234 12.35 -2.68 17.55
C SER A 234 11.27 -2.19 18.53
N LEU A 235 11.59 -1.16 19.34
CA LEU A 235 10.69 -0.47 20.26
C LEU A 235 9.80 0.59 19.58
N LEU A 236 9.98 0.84 18.27
CA LEU A 236 8.95 1.50 17.48
C LEU A 236 7.75 0.55 17.38
N PRO A 237 6.52 1.00 17.64
CA PRO A 237 5.47 0.13 18.19
C PRO A 237 5.19 -1.08 17.29
N SER A 238 5.63 -2.25 17.75
CA SER A 238 5.02 -3.52 17.39
C SER A 238 3.99 -3.80 18.48
N SER A 239 2.70 -3.77 18.10
CA SER A 239 1.50 -3.92 18.95
C SER A 239 1.19 -2.88 20.05
N ASP A 240 2.16 -2.24 20.71
CA ASP A 240 1.87 -1.41 21.91
C ASP A 240 1.17 -0.05 21.63
N GLY A 241 1.04 0.36 20.37
CA GLY A 241 0.37 1.61 19.98
C GLY A 241 -1.02 1.45 19.36
N VAL A 242 -1.47 0.21 19.09
CA VAL A 242 -2.73 -0.01 18.36
C VAL A 242 -3.93 0.43 19.18
N GLU A 243 -3.99 0.02 20.45
CA GLU A 243 -5.07 0.44 21.33
C GLU A 243 -5.07 1.95 21.55
N GLU A 244 -3.90 2.57 21.64
CA GLU A 244 -3.74 4.01 21.83
C GLU A 244 -4.25 4.80 20.61
N TYR A 245 -3.82 4.46 19.39
CA TYR A 245 -4.29 5.21 18.22
C TYR A 245 -5.75 4.89 17.88
N VAL A 246 -6.25 3.68 18.17
CA VAL A 246 -7.67 3.35 18.01
C VAL A 246 -8.52 4.09 19.05
N ALA A 247 -8.02 4.26 20.28
CA ALA A 247 -8.67 5.10 21.28
C ALA A 247 -8.69 6.56 20.84
N PHE A 248 -7.57 7.08 20.33
CA PHE A 248 -7.48 8.43 19.78
C PHE A 248 -8.44 8.63 18.59
N ASP A 249 -8.48 7.67 17.66
CA ASP A 249 -9.42 7.67 16.53
C ASP A 249 -10.87 7.77 17.02
N ARG A 250 -11.24 6.92 17.98
CA ARG A 250 -12.59 6.92 18.55
C ARG A 250 -12.96 8.24 19.23
N GLU A 251 -12.01 8.92 19.84
CA GLU A 251 -12.24 10.18 20.54
C GLU A 251 -12.25 11.39 19.61
N HIS A 252 -11.43 11.39 18.55
CA HIS A 252 -11.12 12.60 17.80
C HIS A 252 -11.44 12.55 16.31
N VAL A 253 -11.66 11.36 15.72
CA VAL A 253 -11.91 11.22 14.28
C VAL A 253 -13.41 11.07 14.03
N TRP A 254 -13.98 12.04 13.31
CA TRP A 254 -15.35 11.96 12.83
C TRP A 254 -15.40 11.19 11.52
N HIS A 255 -15.70 9.89 11.62
CA HIS A 255 -15.82 9.03 10.45
C HIS A 255 -17.06 9.36 9.60
N PRO A 256 -16.96 9.24 8.27
CA PRO A 256 -18.10 9.38 7.38
C PRO A 256 -19.12 8.27 7.66
N TYR A 257 -20.42 8.60 7.56
CA TYR A 257 -21.52 7.63 7.57
C TYR A 257 -21.60 6.79 8.88
N THR A 258 -21.07 7.31 10.00
CA THR A 258 -21.16 6.71 11.33
C THR A 258 -21.91 7.59 12.33
N SER A 259 -22.42 6.99 13.40
CA SER A 259 -22.97 7.73 14.53
C SER A 259 -21.85 8.25 15.42
N MET A 260 -21.81 9.57 15.68
CA MET A 260 -20.85 10.14 16.65
C MET A 260 -21.12 9.70 18.09
N VAL A 261 -22.40 9.48 18.45
CA VAL A 261 -22.79 9.15 19.84
C VAL A 261 -22.67 7.66 20.13
N ARG A 262 -22.76 6.82 19.09
CA ARG A 262 -22.66 5.36 19.18
C ARG A 262 -21.85 4.85 17.99
N PRO A 263 -20.55 5.17 17.91
CA PRO A 263 -19.73 4.76 16.78
C PRO A 263 -19.67 3.24 16.71
N GLY A 264 -19.70 2.72 15.48
CA GLY A 264 -19.50 1.30 15.22
C GLY A 264 -18.08 0.85 15.55
N ARG A 265 -17.85 -0.47 15.45
CA ARG A 265 -16.50 -1.04 15.55
C ARG A 265 -15.67 -0.58 14.36
N VAL A 266 -14.47 -0.06 14.64
CA VAL A 266 -13.42 0.16 13.64
C VAL A 266 -12.48 -1.05 13.60
N TRP A 267 -11.94 -1.35 12.42
CA TRP A 267 -10.97 -2.42 12.22
C TRP A 267 -9.63 -1.79 11.85
N PRO A 268 -8.61 -1.86 12.71
CA PRO A 268 -7.30 -1.26 12.43
C PRO A 268 -6.60 -2.05 11.31
N VAL A 269 -6.47 -1.43 10.14
CA VAL A 269 -5.83 -2.02 8.96
C VAL A 269 -4.35 -1.66 8.95
N ARG A 270 -3.49 -2.69 8.89
CA ARG A 270 -2.02 -2.58 8.90
C ARG A 270 -1.42 -2.49 7.49
N ALA A 271 -1.99 -3.25 6.56
CA ALA A 271 -1.56 -3.34 5.17
C ALA A 271 -2.70 -3.84 4.27
N ALA A 272 -2.55 -3.67 2.97
CA ALA A 272 -3.47 -4.21 1.97
C ALA A 272 -2.70 -4.64 0.72
N SER A 273 -3.08 -5.77 0.12
CA SER A 273 -2.47 -6.28 -1.11
C SER A 273 -3.46 -7.14 -1.89
N GLY A 274 -3.47 -7.00 -3.22
CA GLY A 274 -4.46 -7.69 -4.04
C GLY A 274 -5.86 -7.25 -3.63
N VAL A 275 -6.72 -8.18 -3.21
CA VAL A 275 -8.07 -7.86 -2.72
C VAL A 275 -8.21 -7.97 -1.20
N GLU A 276 -7.10 -8.15 -0.49
CA GLU A 276 -7.11 -8.43 0.95
C GLU A 276 -6.61 -7.24 1.78
N LEU A 277 -7.24 -7.08 2.95
CA LEU A 277 -6.80 -6.20 4.03
C LEU A 277 -6.19 -7.06 5.14
N GLU A 278 -4.98 -6.73 5.59
CA GLU A 278 -4.35 -7.29 6.78
C GLU A 278 -4.60 -6.34 7.95
N LEU A 279 -5.23 -6.84 9.01
CA LEU A 279 -5.46 -6.11 10.25
C LEU A 279 -4.22 -6.13 11.16
N GLU A 280 -4.15 -5.21 12.11
CA GLU A 280 -3.05 -5.17 13.10
C GLU A 280 -2.95 -6.43 13.95
N ASP A 281 -4.06 -7.16 14.15
CA ASP A 281 -4.08 -8.45 14.86
C ASP A 281 -3.71 -9.66 13.98
N GLY A 282 -3.24 -9.40 12.76
CA GLY A 282 -2.79 -10.41 11.79
C GLY A 282 -3.91 -11.08 10.99
N ARG A 283 -5.20 -10.81 11.30
CA ARG A 283 -6.31 -11.34 10.49
C ARG A 283 -6.30 -10.73 9.10
N ARG A 284 -6.72 -11.53 8.11
CA ARG A 284 -6.89 -11.10 6.73
C ARG A 284 -8.35 -11.12 6.33
N LEU A 285 -8.79 -10.07 5.66
CA LEU A 285 -10.16 -9.90 5.18
C LEU A 285 -10.14 -9.67 3.67
N VAL A 286 -11.00 -10.37 2.93
CA VAL A 286 -11.30 -9.98 1.55
C VAL A 286 -12.16 -8.73 1.57
N ASP A 287 -11.73 -7.68 0.87
CA ASP A 287 -12.53 -6.48 0.71
C ASP A 287 -13.62 -6.67 -0.36
N GLY A 288 -14.76 -7.20 0.09
CA GLY A 288 -15.94 -7.38 -0.76
C GLY A 288 -16.63 -6.07 -1.20
N MET A 289 -16.19 -4.92 -0.71
CA MET A 289 -16.75 -3.60 -1.05
C MET A 289 -15.84 -2.80 -1.99
N SER A 290 -14.61 -3.26 -2.24
CA SER A 290 -13.59 -2.55 -3.02
C SER A 290 -13.38 -1.10 -2.55
N SER A 291 -13.23 -0.89 -1.23
CA SER A 291 -13.15 0.41 -0.57
C SER A 291 -14.16 1.40 -1.14
N TRP A 292 -15.44 1.06 -1.03
CA TRP A 292 -16.53 1.88 -1.57
C TRP A 292 -16.48 1.98 -3.11
N TRP A 293 -16.37 0.81 -3.74
CA TRP A 293 -16.47 0.62 -5.20
C TRP A 293 -15.37 1.32 -6.02
N CYS A 294 -14.26 1.74 -5.41
CA CYS A 294 -13.18 2.45 -6.10
C CYS A 294 -11.93 1.61 -6.37
N ALA A 295 -11.64 0.60 -5.53
CA ALA A 295 -10.41 -0.20 -5.62
C ALA A 295 -10.49 -1.29 -6.72
N ILE A 296 -10.72 -0.88 -7.98
CA ILE A 296 -10.95 -1.79 -9.13
C ILE A 296 -9.74 -2.69 -9.45
N HIS A 297 -8.52 -2.23 -9.20
CA HIS A 297 -7.29 -2.99 -9.41
C HIS A 297 -6.78 -3.66 -8.12
N GLY A 298 -7.52 -3.53 -7.01
CA GLY A 298 -7.04 -3.93 -5.69
C GLY A 298 -5.98 -2.99 -5.12
N TYR A 299 -5.22 -3.51 -4.17
CA TYR A 299 -4.28 -2.76 -3.33
C TYR A 299 -2.83 -3.10 -3.64
N ASN A 300 -1.97 -2.09 -3.41
CA ASN A 300 -0.51 -2.21 -3.55
C ASN A 300 -0.05 -2.68 -4.94
N VAL A 301 -0.67 -2.15 -5.99
CA VAL A 301 -0.32 -2.44 -7.39
C VAL A 301 1.02 -1.75 -7.72
N PRO A 302 2.10 -2.50 -8.01
CA PRO A 302 3.44 -1.94 -8.19
C PRO A 302 3.52 -0.84 -9.25
N GLU A 303 2.80 -0.99 -10.36
CA GLU A 303 2.75 -0.06 -11.47
C GLU A 303 2.12 1.28 -11.07
N LEU A 304 0.99 1.24 -10.34
CA LEU A 304 0.29 2.44 -9.87
C LEU A 304 1.09 3.18 -8.80
N ASN A 305 1.67 2.44 -7.85
CA ASN A 305 2.53 3.00 -6.80
C ASN A 305 3.76 3.69 -7.42
N SER A 306 4.37 3.05 -8.42
CA SER A 306 5.53 3.61 -9.14
C SER A 306 5.15 4.85 -9.93
N ALA A 307 4.01 4.84 -10.63
CA ALA A 307 3.52 6.01 -11.37
C ALA A 307 3.28 7.21 -10.43
N ALA A 308 2.66 7.00 -9.27
CA ALA A 308 2.44 8.04 -8.27
C ALA A 308 3.76 8.58 -7.70
N ALA A 309 4.69 7.70 -7.30
CA ALA A 309 5.99 8.10 -6.79
C ALA A 309 6.80 8.90 -7.82
N ASN A 310 6.79 8.45 -9.08
CA ASN A 310 7.47 9.15 -10.18
C ASN A 310 6.87 10.54 -10.39
N GLN A 311 5.54 10.67 -10.41
CA GLN A 311 4.89 11.98 -10.55
C GLN A 311 5.25 12.90 -9.38
N LEU A 312 5.24 12.40 -8.14
CA LEU A 312 5.60 13.18 -6.95
C LEU A 312 7.04 13.70 -6.97
N SER A 313 7.96 12.96 -7.61
CA SER A 313 9.34 13.44 -7.77
C SER A 313 9.46 14.62 -8.73
N ALA A 314 8.52 14.76 -9.68
CA ALA A 314 8.46 15.88 -10.61
C ALA A 314 7.64 17.05 -10.05
N ALA A 315 6.39 16.81 -9.64
CA ALA A 315 5.51 17.80 -9.02
C ALA A 315 4.33 17.12 -8.30
N SER A 316 4.00 17.58 -7.09
CA SER A 316 2.82 17.11 -6.35
C SER A 316 1.51 17.70 -6.87
N HIS A 317 1.49 18.99 -7.19
CA HIS A 317 0.32 19.69 -7.72
C HIS A 317 0.75 20.95 -8.48
N ILE A 318 0.04 21.26 -9.57
CA ILE A 318 0.19 22.51 -10.32
C ILE A 318 -1.21 23.03 -10.63
N MET A 319 -1.40 24.34 -10.46
CA MET A 319 -2.67 24.99 -10.76
C MET A 319 -3.01 24.86 -12.25
N PHE A 320 -4.20 24.33 -12.58
CA PHE A 320 -4.61 24.05 -13.97
C PHE A 320 -5.20 25.27 -14.72
N GLY A 321 -5.30 26.42 -14.03
CA GLY A 321 -5.77 27.68 -14.59
C GLY A 321 -4.71 28.39 -15.42
N GLY A 322 -4.57 27.99 -16.69
CA GLY A 322 -3.58 28.59 -17.61
C GLY A 322 -2.22 27.90 -17.60
N LEU A 323 -2.06 26.82 -16.83
CA LEU A 323 -0.93 25.90 -16.92
C LEU A 323 -1.43 24.50 -17.26
N THR A 324 -0.56 23.66 -17.83
CA THR A 324 -0.86 22.28 -18.16
C THR A 324 0.35 21.39 -17.88
N HIS A 325 0.13 20.08 -17.87
CA HIS A 325 1.16 19.07 -17.72
C HIS A 325 0.76 17.79 -18.47
N ARG A 326 1.77 17.04 -18.89
CA ARG A 326 1.63 15.85 -19.73
C ARG A 326 0.64 14.80 -19.17
N PRO A 327 0.66 14.42 -17.88
CA PRO A 327 -0.28 13.44 -17.34
C PRO A 327 -1.77 13.83 -17.49
N ALA A 328 -2.12 15.12 -17.34
CA ALA A 328 -3.51 15.56 -17.49
C ALA A 328 -3.97 15.47 -18.96
N VAL A 329 -3.07 15.78 -19.90
CA VAL A 329 -3.36 15.69 -21.35
C VAL A 329 -3.51 14.22 -21.76
N GLU A 330 -2.58 13.35 -21.36
CA GLU A 330 -2.64 11.92 -21.68
C GLU A 330 -3.90 11.26 -21.08
N LEU A 331 -4.27 11.61 -19.84
CA LEU A 331 -5.54 11.17 -19.25
C LEU A 331 -6.74 11.65 -20.09
N ALA A 332 -6.76 12.92 -20.49
CA ALA A 332 -7.85 13.45 -21.30
C ALA A 332 -7.95 12.76 -22.68
N GLU A 333 -6.82 12.45 -23.32
CA GLU A 333 -6.77 11.69 -24.56
C GLU A 333 -7.36 10.29 -24.40
N LEU A 334 -6.99 9.58 -23.33
CA LEU A 334 -7.53 8.25 -23.02
C LEU A 334 -9.04 8.30 -22.76
N LEU A 335 -9.50 9.26 -21.95
CA LEU A 335 -10.92 9.43 -21.62
C LEU A 335 -11.75 9.74 -22.85
N VAL A 336 -11.29 10.65 -23.72
CA VAL A 336 -11.97 10.95 -24.99
C VAL A 336 -11.94 9.74 -25.92
N GLY A 337 -10.84 8.97 -25.93
CA GLY A 337 -10.69 7.79 -26.76
C GLY A 337 -11.65 6.64 -26.42
N CYS A 338 -12.03 6.49 -25.14
CA CYS A 338 -12.99 5.48 -24.70
C CYS A 338 -14.44 6.00 -24.55
N ALA A 339 -14.65 7.32 -24.58
CA ALA A 339 -15.98 7.89 -24.43
C ALA A 339 -16.87 7.63 -25.66
N PRO A 340 -18.20 7.53 -25.48
CA PRO A 340 -19.15 7.51 -26.59
C PRO A 340 -19.00 8.71 -27.54
N SER A 341 -19.34 8.50 -28.81
CA SER A 341 -19.30 9.55 -29.83
C SER A 341 -20.06 10.81 -29.38
N GLY A 342 -19.43 11.98 -29.54
CA GLY A 342 -19.97 13.28 -29.13
C GLY A 342 -19.42 13.80 -27.80
N LEU A 343 -18.84 12.95 -26.95
CA LEU A 343 -18.17 13.38 -25.71
C LEU A 343 -16.68 13.63 -25.95
N CYS A 344 -16.34 14.85 -26.38
CA CYS A 344 -14.98 15.20 -26.85
C CYS A 344 -14.21 16.17 -25.94
N ARG A 345 -14.69 16.41 -24.72
CA ARG A 345 -14.12 17.35 -23.75
C ARG A 345 -14.14 16.73 -22.36
N VAL A 346 -13.09 17.00 -21.60
CA VAL A 346 -12.91 16.52 -20.23
C VAL A 346 -12.79 17.72 -19.30
N PHE A 347 -13.54 17.68 -18.21
CA PHE A 347 -13.39 18.59 -17.08
C PHE A 347 -12.97 17.73 -15.87
N LEU A 348 -11.83 18.03 -15.27
CA LEU A 348 -11.28 17.25 -14.15
C LEU A 348 -11.78 17.82 -12.81
N CYS A 349 -12.19 16.93 -11.92
CA CYS A 349 -12.66 17.22 -10.57
C CYS A 349 -11.98 16.29 -9.56
N ASP A 350 -12.08 16.66 -8.29
CA ASP A 350 -11.51 15.94 -7.15
C ASP A 350 -12.41 14.83 -6.60
N SER A 351 -13.73 14.88 -6.84
CA SER A 351 -14.69 13.90 -6.35
C SER A 351 -15.89 13.73 -7.28
N GLY A 352 -16.63 12.64 -7.05
CA GLY A 352 -17.91 12.39 -7.71
C GLY A 352 -18.93 13.51 -7.51
N SER A 353 -19.17 13.91 -6.25
CA SER A 353 -20.13 14.98 -5.92
C SER A 353 -19.83 16.30 -6.65
N VAL A 354 -18.55 16.71 -6.69
CA VAL A 354 -18.12 17.92 -7.40
C VAL A 354 -18.28 17.75 -8.92
N SER A 355 -18.04 16.56 -9.47
CA SER A 355 -18.28 16.26 -10.89
C SER A 355 -19.75 16.42 -11.27
N VAL A 356 -20.66 15.94 -10.41
CA VAL A 356 -22.10 16.15 -10.57
C VAL A 356 -22.44 17.64 -10.53
N GLU A 357 -21.96 18.40 -9.55
CA GLU A 357 -22.24 19.84 -9.49
C GLU A 357 -21.74 20.60 -10.72
N VAL A 358 -20.57 20.25 -11.26
CA VAL A 358 -20.07 20.80 -12.51
C VAL A 358 -21.01 20.44 -13.66
N ALA A 359 -21.47 19.19 -13.78
CA ALA A 359 -22.40 18.77 -14.82
C ALA A 359 -23.75 19.50 -14.73
N LEU A 360 -24.30 19.68 -13.53
CA LEU A 360 -25.52 20.45 -13.28
C LEU A 360 -25.33 21.92 -13.73
N LYS A 361 -24.21 22.55 -13.36
CA LYS A 361 -23.89 23.92 -13.78
C LYS A 361 -23.72 24.05 -15.30
N MET A 362 -23.07 23.09 -15.95
CA MET A 362 -22.90 23.06 -17.40
C MET A 362 -24.26 22.99 -18.12
N ALA A 363 -25.19 22.17 -17.63
CA ALA A 363 -26.55 22.07 -18.17
C ALA A 363 -27.33 23.40 -18.04
N LEU A 364 -27.28 24.04 -16.88
CA LEU A 364 -27.92 25.35 -16.67
C LEU A 364 -27.30 26.44 -17.56
N GLN A 365 -25.97 26.48 -17.61
CA GLN A 365 -25.24 27.45 -18.42
C GLN A 365 -25.56 27.27 -19.90
N TYR A 366 -25.63 26.03 -20.40
CA TYR A 366 -26.03 25.74 -21.77
C TYR A 366 -27.37 26.40 -22.11
N TRP A 367 -28.41 26.19 -21.29
CA TRP A 367 -29.73 26.75 -21.55
C TRP A 367 -29.79 28.27 -21.40
N ALA A 368 -29.11 28.83 -20.40
CA ALA A 368 -28.98 30.28 -20.27
C ALA A 368 -28.35 30.91 -21.53
N MET A 369 -27.30 30.29 -22.09
CA MET A 369 -26.65 30.76 -23.33
C MET A 369 -27.48 30.52 -24.59
N ARG A 370 -28.45 29.60 -24.53
CA ARG A 370 -29.47 29.40 -25.57
C ARG A 370 -30.67 30.34 -25.42
N GLY A 371 -30.65 31.28 -24.48
CA GLY A 371 -31.74 32.22 -24.22
C GLY A 371 -32.95 31.58 -23.52
N ARG A 372 -32.74 30.46 -22.82
CA ARG A 372 -33.78 29.69 -22.14
C ARG A 372 -33.51 29.51 -20.64
N PRO A 373 -33.40 30.60 -19.86
CA PRO A 373 -33.08 30.54 -18.43
C PRO A 373 -34.17 29.85 -17.60
N GLU A 374 -35.38 29.68 -18.13
CA GLU A 374 -36.47 28.95 -17.48
C GLU A 374 -36.20 27.44 -17.36
N LYS A 375 -35.30 26.89 -18.17
CA LYS A 375 -34.82 25.50 -18.02
C LYS A 375 -33.79 25.43 -16.90
N CYS A 376 -34.29 25.48 -15.66
CA CYS A 376 -33.48 25.60 -14.45
C CYS A 376 -33.68 24.47 -13.42
N ARG A 377 -34.59 23.52 -13.68
CA ARG A 377 -34.84 22.36 -12.80
C ARG A 377 -34.18 21.11 -13.35
N PHE A 378 -33.94 20.13 -12.50
CA PHE A 378 -33.50 18.79 -12.91
C PHE A 378 -34.62 17.77 -12.70
N ALA A 379 -34.57 16.71 -13.49
CA ALA A 379 -35.40 15.53 -13.32
C ALA A 379 -34.50 14.32 -13.00
N THR A 380 -34.95 13.45 -12.12
CA THR A 380 -34.23 12.24 -11.73
C THR A 380 -35.20 11.18 -11.22
N VAL A 381 -34.71 10.05 -10.73
CA VAL A 381 -35.50 8.93 -10.20
C VAL A 381 -35.32 8.82 -8.69
N LEU A 382 -36.37 8.37 -7.99
CA LEU A 382 -36.24 7.97 -6.58
C LEU A 382 -35.20 6.84 -6.44
N ARG A 383 -34.64 6.71 -5.23
CA ARG A 383 -33.54 5.80 -4.87
C ARG A 383 -32.20 6.06 -5.57
N GLY A 384 -32.05 7.16 -6.30
CA GLY A 384 -30.76 7.58 -6.85
C GLY A 384 -29.85 8.23 -5.81
N TYR A 385 -28.54 8.09 -6.01
CA TYR A 385 -27.50 8.77 -5.25
C TYR A 385 -26.45 9.38 -6.19
N HIS A 386 -26.17 10.66 -5.98
CA HIS A 386 -25.28 11.47 -6.82
C HIS A 386 -24.22 12.24 -6.03
N GLY A 387 -24.18 12.06 -4.70
CA GLY A 387 -23.18 12.68 -3.83
C GLY A 387 -23.73 13.48 -2.65
N ASP A 388 -22.82 14.05 -1.88
CA ASP A 388 -23.09 14.65 -0.56
C ASP A 388 -22.88 16.18 -0.50
N THR A 389 -22.40 16.80 -1.57
CA THR A 389 -22.38 18.27 -1.68
C THR A 389 -23.79 18.78 -2.01
N PHE A 390 -24.15 20.01 -1.63
CA PHE A 390 -25.56 20.45 -1.70
C PHE A 390 -26.20 20.36 -3.08
N GLY A 391 -25.47 20.62 -4.17
CA GLY A 391 -26.02 20.49 -5.52
C GLY A 391 -26.27 19.03 -5.91
N ALA A 392 -25.32 18.15 -5.60
CA ALA A 392 -25.45 16.71 -5.81
C ALA A 392 -26.55 16.08 -4.93
N MET A 393 -26.62 16.51 -3.67
CA MET A 393 -27.63 16.11 -2.70
C MET A 393 -29.05 16.48 -3.15
N ALA A 394 -29.22 17.65 -3.78
CA ALA A 394 -30.52 18.12 -4.27
C ALA A 394 -31.13 17.23 -5.36
N VAL A 395 -30.31 16.42 -6.04
CA VAL A 395 -30.76 15.43 -7.04
C VAL A 395 -30.75 14.00 -6.50
N CYS A 396 -30.48 13.77 -5.21
CA CYS A 396 -30.63 12.46 -4.56
C CYS A 396 -32.06 12.24 -4.05
N ASP A 397 -32.41 10.99 -3.70
CA ASP A 397 -33.73 10.66 -3.14
C ASP A 397 -34.06 11.52 -1.89
N PRO A 398 -35.11 12.37 -1.95
CA PRO A 398 -35.39 13.35 -0.90
C PRO A 398 -36.16 12.78 0.30
N GLU A 399 -36.67 11.54 0.22
CA GLU A 399 -37.53 10.94 1.24
C GLU A 399 -36.89 9.74 1.93
N ARG A 400 -36.26 8.87 1.16
CA ARG A 400 -35.64 7.62 1.65
C ARG A 400 -34.13 7.69 1.65
N GLY A 401 -33.57 8.75 1.07
CA GLY A 401 -32.14 9.00 1.07
C GLY A 401 -31.63 9.45 2.44
N MET A 402 -30.30 9.51 2.52
CA MET A 402 -29.55 9.88 3.72
C MET A 402 -29.66 11.37 4.07
N HIS A 403 -30.26 12.14 3.18
CA HIS A 403 -30.17 13.60 3.13
C HIS A 403 -31.45 14.30 3.59
N THR A 404 -32.43 13.55 4.09
CA THR A 404 -33.75 14.07 4.52
C THR A 404 -33.65 15.25 5.50
N LEU A 405 -32.64 15.24 6.38
CA LEU A 405 -32.37 16.33 7.32
C LEU A 405 -32.06 17.68 6.65
N PHE A 406 -31.54 17.68 5.42
CA PHE A 406 -31.13 18.88 4.69
C PHE A 406 -32.20 19.39 3.73
N ARG A 407 -33.33 18.68 3.56
CA ARG A 407 -34.37 18.99 2.56
C ARG A 407 -34.80 20.46 2.54
N GLY A 408 -34.88 21.11 3.70
CA GLY A 408 -35.35 22.50 3.84
C GLY A 408 -34.43 23.56 3.22
N ILE A 409 -33.17 23.23 2.91
CA ILE A 409 -32.19 24.16 2.31
C ILE A 409 -31.83 23.83 0.87
N LEU A 410 -32.23 22.65 0.37
CA LEU A 410 -31.87 22.18 -0.96
C LEU A 410 -32.83 22.72 -2.03
N PRO A 411 -32.33 23.06 -3.24
CA PRO A 411 -33.16 23.27 -4.41
C PRO A 411 -34.13 22.10 -4.64
N GLN A 412 -35.36 22.40 -5.07
CA GLN A 412 -36.39 21.38 -5.28
C GLN A 412 -36.45 20.94 -6.75
N HIS A 413 -36.14 19.68 -6.99
CA HIS A 413 -36.14 19.06 -8.31
C HIS A 413 -37.30 18.07 -8.49
N LEU A 414 -37.38 17.46 -9.66
CA LEU A 414 -38.47 16.59 -10.05
C LEU A 414 -38.03 15.12 -9.98
N PHE A 415 -38.82 14.28 -9.32
CA PHE A 415 -38.49 12.88 -9.07
C PHE A 415 -39.57 11.97 -9.68
N ALA A 416 -39.16 11.07 -10.56
CA ALA A 416 -39.99 9.96 -11.04
C ALA A 416 -39.86 8.75 -10.12
N ASP A 417 -40.81 7.82 -10.21
CA ASP A 417 -40.69 6.51 -9.57
C ASP A 417 -39.39 5.80 -9.99
N PRO A 418 -38.80 4.96 -9.11
CA PRO A 418 -37.57 4.26 -9.45
C PRO A 418 -37.80 3.28 -10.61
N PRO A 419 -36.82 3.08 -11.51
CA PRO A 419 -36.91 2.06 -12.54
C PRO A 419 -37.23 0.69 -11.93
N ALA A 420 -38.00 -0.11 -12.67
CA ALA A 420 -38.28 -1.48 -12.26
C ALA A 420 -36.98 -2.28 -12.23
N MET A 421 -36.76 -3.06 -11.17
CA MET A 421 -35.57 -3.91 -11.11
C MET A 421 -35.64 -4.97 -12.21
N ALA A 422 -34.52 -5.22 -12.85
CA ALA A 422 -34.37 -6.33 -13.76
C ALA A 422 -34.65 -7.65 -13.01
N ARG A 423 -35.59 -8.44 -13.53
CA ARG A 423 -35.82 -9.83 -13.14
C ARG A 423 -35.47 -10.70 -14.34
N GLU A 424 -35.17 -11.98 -14.13
CA GLU A 424 -35.06 -12.92 -15.26
C GLU A 424 -36.35 -12.85 -16.10
N GLY A 425 -36.22 -12.59 -17.40
CA GLY A 425 -37.34 -12.40 -18.34
C GLY A 425 -37.99 -11.00 -18.36
N ALA A 426 -37.58 -10.05 -17.51
CA ALA A 426 -38.20 -8.72 -17.42
C ALA A 426 -38.00 -7.84 -18.67
N CYS A 427 -36.97 -8.10 -19.48
CA CYS A 427 -36.77 -7.40 -20.74
C CYS A 427 -37.92 -7.66 -21.75
N GLU A 428 -38.66 -8.76 -21.60
CA GLU A 428 -39.74 -9.16 -22.52
C GLU A 428 -41.12 -8.62 -22.11
N SER A 429 -41.32 -8.24 -20.83
CA SER A 429 -42.63 -7.83 -20.31
C SER A 429 -42.97 -6.36 -20.58
N GLY A 430 -42.01 -5.53 -20.97
CA GLY A 430 -42.21 -4.10 -21.26
C GLY A 430 -42.44 -3.20 -20.04
N GLU A 431 -42.65 -3.78 -18.85
CA GLU A 431 -42.85 -3.10 -17.56
C GLU A 431 -41.50 -2.67 -16.93
N ASP A 432 -40.84 -1.69 -17.52
CA ASP A 432 -39.58 -1.12 -17.01
C ASP A 432 -39.78 0.05 -16.03
N GLY A 433 -41.04 0.46 -15.80
CA GLY A 433 -41.40 1.58 -14.93
C GLY A 433 -41.14 2.96 -15.56
N PHE A 434 -40.97 3.03 -16.88
CA PHE A 434 -40.66 4.28 -17.58
C PHE A 434 -41.82 5.29 -17.60
N GLU A 435 -43.06 4.85 -17.39
CA GLU A 435 -44.28 5.67 -17.51
C GLU A 435 -44.24 6.89 -16.57
N SER A 436 -43.69 6.73 -15.35
CA SER A 436 -43.59 7.86 -14.41
C SER A 436 -42.64 8.93 -14.93
N MET A 437 -41.50 8.54 -15.51
CA MET A 437 -40.52 9.48 -16.07
C MET A 437 -41.07 10.16 -17.32
N GLU A 438 -41.73 9.38 -18.19
CA GLU A 438 -42.37 9.94 -19.38
C GLU A 438 -43.40 11.02 -19.03
N ARG A 439 -44.32 10.71 -18.12
CA ARG A 439 -45.35 11.65 -17.66
C ARG A 439 -44.73 12.92 -17.08
N LEU A 440 -43.70 12.77 -16.23
CA LEU A 440 -43.02 13.87 -15.57
C LEU A 440 -42.36 14.80 -16.60
N LEU A 441 -41.61 14.25 -17.56
CA LEU A 441 -40.94 15.05 -18.58
C LEU A 441 -41.93 15.71 -19.55
N ARG A 442 -42.99 15.02 -19.99
CA ARG A 442 -44.00 15.64 -20.86
C ARG A 442 -44.69 16.84 -20.19
N LEU A 443 -44.87 16.81 -18.87
CA LEU A 443 -45.47 17.92 -18.12
C LEU A 443 -44.48 19.08 -17.88
N HIS A 444 -43.21 18.78 -17.61
CA HIS A 444 -42.24 19.76 -17.10
C HIS A 444 -41.06 20.06 -18.04
N ALA A 445 -40.99 19.50 -19.26
CA ALA A 445 -39.83 19.68 -20.15
C ALA A 445 -39.47 21.15 -20.45
N HIS A 446 -40.44 22.05 -20.39
CA HIS A 446 -40.21 23.48 -20.58
C HIS A 446 -39.31 24.10 -19.49
N GLU A 447 -39.28 23.54 -18.28
CA GLU A 447 -38.48 24.02 -17.14
C GLU A 447 -37.33 23.07 -16.73
N VAL A 448 -37.23 21.88 -17.33
CA VAL A 448 -36.19 20.88 -17.01
C VAL A 448 -34.93 21.08 -17.85
N ALA A 449 -33.82 21.48 -17.22
CA ALA A 449 -32.50 21.61 -17.82
C ALA A 449 -31.95 20.26 -18.30
N ALA A 450 -31.93 19.28 -17.40
CA ALA A 450 -31.41 17.94 -17.67
C ALA A 450 -32.12 16.87 -16.85
N VAL A 451 -32.09 15.64 -17.36
CA VAL A 451 -32.28 14.43 -16.56
C VAL A 451 -30.90 13.93 -16.08
N ILE A 452 -30.80 13.52 -14.82
CA ILE A 452 -29.60 12.87 -14.26
C ILE A 452 -29.99 11.54 -13.60
N LEU A 453 -29.19 10.47 -13.85
CA LEU A 453 -29.34 9.17 -13.20
C LEU A 453 -28.07 8.32 -13.28
N GLU A 454 -27.94 7.38 -12.35
CA GLU A 454 -26.96 6.28 -12.40
C GLU A 454 -27.41 5.28 -13.47
N PRO A 455 -26.63 4.99 -14.54
CA PRO A 455 -27.05 4.06 -15.57
C PRO A 455 -26.92 2.60 -15.09
N ILE A 456 -27.85 1.74 -15.49
CA ILE A 456 -27.88 0.28 -15.24
C ILE A 456 -28.11 -0.10 -13.77
N VAL A 457 -27.42 0.52 -12.81
CA VAL A 457 -27.44 0.15 -11.39
C VAL A 457 -27.59 1.38 -10.51
N GLN A 458 -28.62 1.42 -9.65
CA GLN A 458 -28.67 2.37 -8.54
C GLN A 458 -27.89 1.77 -7.35
N GLY A 459 -26.66 2.24 -7.14
CA GLY A 459 -25.72 1.66 -6.19
C GLY A 459 -26.18 1.84 -4.75
N ALA A 460 -26.17 3.09 -4.26
CA ALA A 460 -26.53 3.38 -2.86
C ALA A 460 -28.03 3.20 -2.59
N GLY A 461 -28.85 3.22 -3.65
CA GLY A 461 -30.27 2.86 -3.63
C GLY A 461 -30.55 1.38 -3.31
N GLY A 462 -29.51 0.56 -3.15
CA GLY A 462 -29.59 -0.85 -2.76
C GLY A 462 -29.20 -1.82 -3.87
N MET A 463 -28.17 -1.50 -4.67
CA MET A 463 -27.69 -2.30 -5.79
C MET A 463 -28.82 -2.71 -6.76
N ARG A 464 -29.69 -1.74 -7.10
CA ARG A 464 -30.87 -1.98 -7.93
C ARG A 464 -30.49 -1.96 -9.40
N ILE A 465 -30.29 -3.13 -9.97
CA ILE A 465 -30.03 -3.31 -11.40
C ILE A 465 -31.35 -3.20 -12.16
N TYR A 466 -31.42 -2.40 -13.21
CA TYR A 466 -32.59 -2.21 -14.06
C TYR A 466 -32.28 -2.39 -15.55
N ALA A 467 -33.31 -2.60 -16.36
CA ALA A 467 -33.14 -2.99 -17.76
C ALA A 467 -32.57 -1.83 -18.62
N PRO A 468 -31.62 -2.10 -19.53
CA PRO A 468 -31.06 -1.08 -20.45
C PRO A 468 -32.11 -0.40 -21.33
N ALA A 469 -33.25 -1.05 -21.59
CA ALA A 469 -34.37 -0.49 -22.36
C ALA A 469 -34.87 0.84 -21.77
N TYR A 470 -34.86 1.00 -20.44
CA TYR A 470 -35.23 2.25 -19.78
C TYR A 470 -34.32 3.40 -20.23
N LEU A 471 -33.01 3.17 -20.34
CA LEU A 471 -32.02 4.16 -20.79
C LEU A 471 -32.23 4.56 -22.26
N GLN A 472 -32.58 3.59 -23.11
CA GLN A 472 -32.86 3.82 -24.53
C GLN A 472 -34.11 4.69 -24.71
N LYS A 473 -35.20 4.36 -24.01
CA LYS A 473 -36.44 5.17 -23.99
C LYS A 473 -36.16 6.57 -23.45
N LEU A 474 -35.38 6.68 -22.38
CA LEU A 474 -35.03 7.96 -21.77
C LEU A 474 -34.24 8.86 -22.72
N ARG A 475 -33.23 8.32 -23.41
CA ARG A 475 -32.46 9.05 -24.43
C ARG A 475 -33.37 9.59 -25.53
N ALA A 476 -34.22 8.73 -26.10
CA ALA A 476 -35.14 9.11 -27.16
C ALA A 476 -36.10 10.21 -26.72
N LEU A 477 -36.67 10.12 -25.51
CA LEU A 477 -37.57 11.13 -24.97
C LEU A 477 -36.85 12.46 -24.67
N CYS A 478 -35.61 12.42 -24.18
CA CYS A 478 -34.80 13.62 -23.97
C CYS A 478 -34.49 14.33 -25.30
N ASP A 479 -34.21 13.58 -26.36
CA ASP A 479 -34.05 14.11 -27.73
C ASP A 479 -35.34 14.76 -28.24
N GLU A 480 -36.47 14.07 -28.10
CA GLU A 480 -37.80 14.57 -28.50
C GLU A 480 -38.15 15.90 -27.82
N LEU A 481 -37.92 15.99 -26.51
CA LEU A 481 -38.36 17.12 -25.67
C LEU A 481 -37.33 18.24 -25.53
N GLY A 482 -36.13 18.08 -26.11
CA GLY A 482 -35.03 19.04 -25.94
C GLY A 482 -34.62 19.19 -24.47
N VAL A 483 -34.37 18.07 -23.80
CA VAL A 483 -33.86 18.00 -22.43
C VAL A 483 -32.48 17.35 -22.47
N LEU A 484 -31.51 17.88 -21.73
CA LEU A 484 -30.17 17.28 -21.67
C LEU A 484 -30.21 15.99 -20.83
N LEU A 485 -29.27 15.08 -21.07
CA LEU A 485 -29.16 13.83 -20.33
C LEU A 485 -27.75 13.70 -19.76
N ILE A 486 -27.67 13.47 -18.45
CA ILE A 486 -26.44 13.27 -17.68
C ILE A 486 -26.47 11.84 -17.16
N PHE A 487 -25.47 11.04 -17.52
CA PHE A 487 -25.23 9.74 -16.92
C PHE A 487 -24.19 9.88 -15.81
N ASP A 488 -24.58 9.52 -14.60
CA ASP A 488 -23.67 9.44 -13.47
C ASP A 488 -23.00 8.06 -13.47
N GLU A 489 -21.83 7.98 -14.12
CA GLU A 489 -21.02 6.76 -14.18
C GLU A 489 -19.93 6.68 -13.10
N ILE A 490 -20.09 7.40 -11.97
CA ILE A 490 -19.11 7.36 -10.87
C ILE A 490 -18.90 5.94 -10.36
N ALA A 491 -19.99 5.18 -10.21
CA ALA A 491 -19.92 3.78 -9.78
C ALA A 491 -19.76 2.79 -10.94
N THR A 492 -20.44 3.03 -12.06
CA THR A 492 -20.56 2.06 -13.16
C THR A 492 -19.42 2.12 -14.17
N GLY A 493 -18.71 3.24 -14.25
CA GLY A 493 -17.64 3.46 -15.21
C GLY A 493 -16.48 2.49 -15.04
N PHE A 494 -15.64 2.41 -16.08
CA PHE A 494 -14.37 1.66 -16.10
C PHE A 494 -14.50 0.16 -15.73
N GLY A 495 -15.55 -0.50 -16.24
CA GLY A 495 -15.69 -1.96 -16.21
C GLY A 495 -16.48 -2.54 -15.02
N ARG A 496 -17.09 -1.71 -14.17
CA ARG A 496 -17.85 -2.22 -13.00
C ARG A 496 -19.03 -3.10 -13.38
N THR A 497 -19.69 -2.82 -14.49
CA THR A 497 -20.90 -3.53 -14.95
C THR A 497 -20.65 -4.54 -16.08
N GLY A 498 -19.40 -4.93 -16.32
CA GLY A 498 -19.01 -5.87 -17.37
C GLY A 498 -18.22 -5.20 -18.48
#